data_AF-A0A2U1CMK8-F1
#
_entry.id   AF-A0A2U1CMK8-F1
#
_cell.length_a   1.000
_cell.length_b   1.000
_cell.length_c   1.000
_cell.angle_alpha   90.00
_cell.angle_beta   90.00
_cell.angle_gamma   90.00
#
_symmetry.space_group_name_H-M   'P 1'
#
loop_
_entity.id
_entity.type
_entity.pdbx_description
1 polymer ?
#
loop_
_entity_poly.entity_id
_entity_poly.type
_entity_poly.pdbx_seq_one_letter_code
_entity_poly.pdbx_strand_id
1 'polypeptide(L)'
;MKKKRRDKKYTPRIARIPITKLRDDIALIIHTSIVRLAAGPDLDAYDNLAENINLVGIALEGKPAFSREFALIAGGARAMNQIGELVTAGHTPKPHHIAPIRVAVNTIDAVLGRLDVETLYVAELAAHAAMRQGYEDAKKAIPATNSQ
;
A
#
# COMPACT_ATOMS: atom_id res chain seq x y z
N MET A 1 -27.67 -29.06 -40.36
CA MET A 1 -27.86 -29.21 -38.90
C MET A 1 -27.71 -27.85 -38.22
N LYS A 2 -28.77 -27.28 -37.62
CA LYS A 2 -28.67 -26.03 -36.83
C LYS A 2 -28.11 -26.34 -35.44
N LYS A 3 -26.94 -25.78 -35.10
CA LYS A 3 -26.30 -25.93 -33.78
C LYS A 3 -27.21 -25.31 -32.70
N LYS A 4 -27.66 -26.09 -31.71
CA LYS A 4 -28.41 -25.61 -30.54
C LYS A 4 -27.53 -24.60 -29.80
N ARG A 5 -28.00 -23.34 -29.66
CA ARG A 5 -27.36 -22.33 -28.81
C ARG A 5 -27.41 -22.85 -27.36
N ARG A 6 -26.25 -22.97 -26.71
CA ARG A 6 -26.18 -23.28 -25.28
C ARG A 6 -26.66 -22.05 -24.52
N ASP A 7 -27.76 -22.17 -23.79
CA ASP A 7 -28.19 -21.15 -22.84
C ASP A 7 -27.13 -21.07 -21.73
N LYS A 8 -26.47 -19.91 -21.63
CA LYS A 8 -25.54 -19.64 -20.54
C LYS A 8 -26.35 -19.57 -19.25
N LYS A 9 -26.11 -20.51 -18.34
CA LYS A 9 -26.66 -20.51 -16.98
C LYS A 9 -26.27 -19.18 -16.32
N TYR A 10 -27.25 -18.39 -15.92
CA TYR A 10 -27.03 -17.15 -15.19
C TYR A 10 -26.40 -17.48 -13.83
N THR A 11 -25.22 -16.93 -13.59
CA THR A 11 -24.60 -16.91 -12.27
C THR A 11 -24.67 -15.49 -11.74
N PRO A 12 -25.34 -15.23 -10.60
CA PRO A 12 -25.38 -13.90 -10.03
C PRO A 12 -23.96 -13.46 -9.70
N ARG A 13 -23.56 -12.30 -10.23
CA ARG A 13 -22.29 -11.66 -9.88
C ARG A 13 -22.54 -10.78 -8.66
N ILE A 14 -21.73 -10.94 -7.62
CA ILE A 14 -21.75 -10.06 -6.45
C ILE A 14 -21.52 -8.62 -6.95
N ALA A 15 -22.35 -7.69 -6.49
CA ALA A 15 -22.27 -6.29 -6.91
C ALA A 15 -20.97 -5.67 -6.37
N ARG A 16 -20.15 -5.13 -7.27
CA ARG A 16 -18.90 -4.46 -6.92
C ARG A 16 -19.20 -3.05 -6.41
N ILE A 17 -18.85 -2.78 -5.15
CA ILE A 17 -19.01 -1.44 -4.54
C ILE A 17 -17.72 -0.65 -4.79
N PRO A 18 -17.77 0.45 -5.56
CA PRO A 18 -16.60 1.28 -5.80
C PRO A 18 -16.21 2.07 -4.55
N ILE A 19 -14.91 2.29 -4.36
CA ILE A 19 -14.40 3.26 -3.39
C ILE A 19 -14.45 4.66 -3.99
N THR A 20 -15.48 5.44 -3.65
CA THR A 20 -15.61 6.84 -4.10
C THR A 20 -14.99 7.79 -3.08
N LYS A 21 -15.69 8.13 -2.00
CA LYS A 21 -15.15 9.07 -0.98
C LYS A 21 -13.85 8.60 -0.35
N LEU A 22 -13.77 7.31 -0.02
CA LEU A 22 -12.57 6.71 0.56
C LEU A 22 -11.34 6.85 -0.35
N ARG A 23 -11.53 6.83 -1.68
CA ARG A 23 -10.43 7.06 -2.63
C ARG A 23 -9.86 8.46 -2.48
N ASP A 24 -10.74 9.46 -2.38
CA ASP A 24 -10.34 10.87 -2.30
C ASP A 24 -9.61 11.14 -0.98
N ASP A 25 -10.08 10.54 0.12
CA ASP A 25 -9.43 10.63 1.43
C ASP A 25 -8.03 10.00 1.41
N ILE A 26 -7.90 8.79 0.85
CA ILE A 26 -6.60 8.11 0.69
C ILE A 26 -5.66 8.95 -0.18
N ALA A 27 -6.13 9.45 -1.32
CA ALA A 27 -5.33 10.27 -2.21
C ALA A 27 -4.84 11.54 -1.48
N LEU A 28 -5.72 12.22 -0.75
CA LEU A 28 -5.36 13.39 0.04
C LEU A 28 -4.28 13.08 1.08
N ILE A 29 -4.43 11.99 1.84
CA ILE A 29 -3.45 11.58 2.87
C ILE A 29 -2.08 11.29 2.24
N ILE A 30 -2.06 10.55 1.14
CA ILE A 30 -0.82 10.17 0.46
C ILE A 30 -0.10 11.40 -0.12
N HIS A 31 -0.84 12.28 -0.80
CA HIS A 31 -0.26 13.50 -1.40
C HIS A 31 0.18 14.53 -0.37
N THR A 32 -0.54 14.66 0.75
CA THR A 32 -0.10 15.55 1.83
C THR A 32 1.14 14.99 2.52
N SER A 33 1.19 13.69 2.78
CA SER A 33 2.34 13.01 3.39
C SER A 33 3.61 13.14 2.54
N ILE A 34 3.53 12.97 1.21
CA ILE A 34 4.72 13.09 0.35
C ILE A 34 5.25 14.53 0.29
N VAL A 35 4.37 15.53 0.37
CA VAL A 35 4.76 16.94 0.44
C VAL A 35 5.44 17.26 1.77
N ARG A 36 4.87 16.79 2.89
CA ARG A 36 5.46 16.95 4.23
C ARG A 36 6.85 16.33 4.30
N LEU A 37 6.99 15.10 3.79
CA LEU A 37 8.25 14.36 3.80
C LEU A 37 9.32 14.98 2.89
N ALA A 38 8.90 15.65 1.81
CA ALA A 38 9.81 16.41 0.95
C ALA A 38 10.26 17.74 1.58
N ALA A 39 9.47 18.29 2.51
CA ALA A 39 9.80 19.53 3.22
C ALA A 39 10.70 19.30 4.44
N GLY A 40 10.61 18.14 5.09
CA GLY A 40 11.41 17.81 6.26
C GLY A 40 11.21 16.37 6.74
N PRO A 41 12.03 15.91 7.71
CA PRO A 41 11.81 14.62 8.35
C PRO A 41 10.51 14.67 9.17
N ASP A 42 9.58 13.79 8.84
CA ASP A 42 8.26 13.74 9.46
C ASP A 42 7.82 12.29 9.58
N LEU A 43 7.82 11.78 10.82
CA LEU A 43 7.52 10.37 11.11
C LEU A 43 6.06 10.04 10.81
N ASP A 44 5.12 10.94 11.13
CA ASP A 44 3.71 10.72 10.82
C ASP A 44 3.50 10.65 9.31
N ALA A 45 4.15 11.52 8.54
CA ALA A 45 4.08 11.49 7.08
C ALA A 45 4.71 10.20 6.51
N TYR A 46 5.79 9.72 7.11
CA TYR A 46 6.41 8.45 6.74
C TYR A 46 5.48 7.26 7.02
N ASP A 47 4.90 7.17 8.21
CA ASP A 47 4.02 6.08 8.62
C ASP A 47 2.75 6.04 7.76
N ASN A 48 2.12 7.20 7.51
CA ASN A 48 0.96 7.31 6.63
C ASN A 48 1.27 6.79 5.21
N LEU A 49 2.43 7.12 4.66
CA LEU A 49 2.84 6.61 3.34
C LEU A 49 3.10 5.10 3.38
N ALA A 50 3.78 4.60 4.41
CA ALA A 50 4.11 3.19 4.54
C ALA A 50 2.84 2.34 4.65
N GLU A 51 1.89 2.75 5.48
CA GLU A 51 0.60 2.09 5.66
C GLU A 51 -0.19 2.01 4.35
N ASN A 52 -0.34 3.14 3.66
CA ASN A 52 -1.12 3.19 2.41
C ASN A 52 -0.44 2.43 1.26
N ILE A 53 0.89 2.50 1.14
CA ILE A 53 1.65 1.71 0.15
C ILE A 53 1.49 0.22 0.41
N ASN A 54 1.57 -0.21 1.68
CA ASN A 54 1.40 -1.61 2.05
C ASN A 54 -0.03 -2.10 1.83
N LEU A 55 -1.02 -1.32 2.25
CA LEU A 55 -2.45 -1.63 2.07
C LEU A 55 -2.76 -1.89 0.59
N VAL A 56 -2.39 -0.95 -0.29
CA VAL A 56 -2.67 -1.10 -1.72
C VAL A 56 -1.80 -2.19 -2.32
N GLY A 57 -0.55 -2.35 -1.89
CA GLY A 57 0.32 -3.46 -2.30
C GLY A 57 -0.33 -4.82 -2.06
N ILE A 58 -0.82 -5.07 -0.85
CA ILE A 58 -1.52 -6.29 -0.46
C ILE A 58 -2.82 -6.45 -1.25
N ALA A 59 -3.57 -5.36 -1.48
CA ALA A 59 -4.80 -5.40 -2.27
C ALA A 59 -4.57 -5.84 -3.73
N LEU A 60 -3.36 -5.63 -4.27
CA LEU A 60 -2.97 -6.03 -5.63
C LEU A 60 -2.22 -7.35 -5.70
N GLU A 61 -1.76 -7.87 -4.56
CA GLU A 61 -0.93 -9.07 -4.51
C GLU A 61 -1.64 -10.28 -5.13
N GLY A 62 -0.91 -11.05 -5.94
CA GLY A 62 -1.45 -12.23 -6.62
C GLY A 62 -2.47 -11.96 -7.72
N LYS A 63 -2.79 -10.69 -8.05
CA LYS A 63 -3.73 -10.34 -9.13
C LYS A 63 -2.98 -10.10 -10.45
N PRO A 64 -3.11 -10.98 -11.47
CA PRO A 64 -2.34 -10.84 -12.71
C PRO A 64 -2.62 -9.53 -13.46
N ALA A 65 -3.87 -9.04 -13.36
CA ALA A 65 -4.33 -7.81 -13.99
C ALA A 65 -3.68 -6.52 -13.43
N PHE A 66 -2.95 -6.62 -12.32
CA PHE A 66 -2.28 -5.51 -11.64
C PHE A 66 -0.79 -5.79 -11.38
N SER A 67 -0.21 -6.80 -12.04
CA SER A 67 1.17 -7.25 -11.80
C SER A 67 2.20 -6.13 -12.01
N ARG A 68 2.00 -5.26 -13.01
CA ARG A 68 2.86 -4.12 -13.28
C ARG A 68 2.73 -3.06 -12.17
N GLU A 69 1.50 -2.72 -11.80
CA GLU A 69 1.22 -1.74 -10.77
C GLU A 69 1.76 -2.19 -9.41
N PHE A 70 1.59 -3.47 -9.07
CA PHE A 70 2.19 -4.08 -7.89
C PHE A 70 3.71 -3.94 -7.87
N ALA A 71 4.40 -4.19 -8.99
CA ALA A 71 5.85 -4.05 -9.06
C ALA A 71 6.32 -2.59 -8.83
N LEU A 72 5.59 -1.60 -9.32
CA LEU A 72 5.89 -0.18 -9.10
C LEU A 72 5.68 0.22 -7.62
N ILE A 73 4.59 -0.24 -7.02
CA ILE A 73 4.28 0.00 -5.60
C ILE A 73 5.34 -0.67 -4.71
N ALA A 74 5.74 -1.90 -5.02
CA ALA A 74 6.83 -2.60 -4.32
C ALA A 74 8.17 -1.87 -4.44
N GLY A 75 8.44 -1.22 -5.58
CA GLY A 75 9.58 -0.32 -5.74
C GLY A 75 9.53 0.87 -4.78
N GLY A 76 8.35 1.48 -4.61
CA GLY A 76 8.12 2.54 -3.63
C GLY A 76 8.30 2.06 -2.18
N ALA A 77 7.78 0.88 -1.83
CA ALA A 77 7.96 0.29 -0.50
C ALA A 77 9.44 0.06 -0.15
N ARG A 78 10.25 -0.39 -1.11
CA ARG A 78 11.71 -0.51 -0.91
C ARG A 78 12.39 0.84 -0.70
N ALA A 79 11.95 1.87 -1.41
CA ALA A 79 12.46 3.23 -1.21
C ALA A 79 12.05 3.79 0.16
N MET A 80 10.84 3.47 0.65
CA MET A 80 10.42 3.78 2.02
C MET A 80 11.39 3.19 3.05
N ASN A 81 11.75 1.91 2.91
CA ASN A 81 12.73 1.29 3.82
C ASN A 81 14.08 2.03 3.84
N GLN A 82 14.55 2.53 2.70
CA GLN A 82 15.81 3.28 2.60
C GLN A 82 15.74 4.65 3.30
N ILE A 83 14.58 5.30 3.29
CA ILE A 83 14.42 6.60 3.97
C ILE A 83 13.98 6.47 5.42
N GLY A 84 13.49 5.32 5.87
CA GLY A 84 13.07 5.11 7.26
C GLY A 84 14.19 5.43 8.27
N GLU A 85 15.41 4.97 8.00
CA GLU A 85 16.59 5.31 8.81
C GLU A 85 16.94 6.80 8.77
N LEU A 86 16.74 7.46 7.62
CA LEU A 86 17.01 8.89 7.48
C LEU A 86 15.99 9.72 8.28
N VAL A 87 14.71 9.40 8.16
CA VAL A 87 13.63 10.13 8.83
C VAL A 87 13.73 9.96 10.35
N THR A 88 14.02 8.73 10.82
CA THR A 88 14.23 8.45 12.25
C THR A 88 15.48 9.15 12.80
N ALA A 89 16.52 9.33 11.99
CA ALA A 89 17.70 10.12 12.32
C ALA A 89 17.49 11.65 12.21
N GLY A 90 16.30 12.12 11.80
CA GLY A 90 16.01 13.55 11.63
C GLY A 90 16.64 14.16 10.37
N HIS A 91 16.98 13.35 9.36
CA HIS A 91 17.51 13.81 8.09
C HIS A 91 16.41 13.92 7.02
N THR A 92 16.37 15.07 6.35
CA THR A 92 15.45 15.29 5.24
C THR A 92 15.80 14.39 4.04
N PRO A 93 14.85 13.59 3.53
CA PRO A 93 15.06 12.81 2.31
C PRO A 93 15.37 13.71 1.10
N LYS A 94 16.34 13.29 0.28
CA LYS A 94 16.70 13.99 -0.95
C LYS A 94 15.71 13.69 -2.08
N PRO A 95 15.63 14.53 -3.13
CA PRO A 95 14.69 14.34 -4.23
C PRO A 95 14.77 12.95 -4.91
N HIS A 96 15.96 12.38 -5.04
CA HIS A 96 16.13 11.04 -5.63
C HIS A 96 15.61 9.90 -4.75
N HIS A 97 15.55 10.09 -3.42
CA HIS A 97 14.90 9.13 -2.53
C HIS A 97 13.37 9.18 -2.67
N ILE A 98 12.81 10.38 -2.89
CA ILE A 98 11.37 10.60 -3.00
C ILE A 98 10.82 10.21 -4.39
N ALA A 99 11.64 10.29 -5.45
CA ALA A 99 11.24 9.97 -6.82
C ALA A 99 10.54 8.59 -6.98
N PRO A 100 11.09 7.46 -6.49
CA PRO A 100 10.40 6.16 -6.57
C PRO A 100 9.11 6.11 -5.74
N ILE A 101 9.03 6.82 -4.62
CA ILE A 101 7.82 6.92 -3.80
C ILE A 101 6.73 7.66 -4.57
N ARG A 102 7.07 8.75 -5.26
CA ARG A 102 6.12 9.47 -6.16
C ARG A 102 5.56 8.56 -7.24
N VAL A 103 6.38 7.68 -7.82
CA VAL A 103 5.92 6.70 -8.82
C VAL A 103 4.90 5.74 -8.21
N ALA A 104 5.16 5.25 -7.00
CA ALA A 104 4.20 4.40 -6.29
C ALA A 104 2.89 5.14 -5.98
N VAL A 105 2.95 6.37 -5.47
CA VAL A 105 1.77 7.22 -5.22
C VAL A 105 0.91 7.41 -6.46
N ASN A 106 1.52 7.82 -7.58
CA ASN A 106 0.78 7.99 -8.83
C ASN A 106 0.17 6.68 -9.34
N THR A 107 0.86 5.56 -9.08
CA THR A 107 0.35 4.22 -9.42
C THR A 107 -0.87 3.88 -8.55
N ILE A 108 -0.83 4.20 -7.26
CA ILE A 108 -1.95 4.03 -6.32
C ILE A 108 -3.17 4.80 -6.80
N ASP A 109 -3.04 6.08 -7.16
CA ASP A 109 -4.16 6.89 -7.65
C ASP A 109 -4.85 6.30 -8.88
N ALA A 110 -4.06 5.68 -9.76
CA ALA A 110 -4.54 5.04 -10.98
C ALA A 110 -5.26 3.71 -10.71
N VAL A 111 -4.89 2.98 -9.66
CA VAL A 111 -5.52 1.69 -9.32
C VAL A 111 -6.68 1.82 -8.33
N LEU A 112 -6.72 2.84 -7.47
CA LEU A 112 -7.77 2.97 -6.45
C LEU A 112 -9.18 2.94 -7.05
N GLY A 113 -9.41 3.67 -8.16
CA GLY A 113 -10.71 3.63 -8.86
C GLY A 113 -11.07 2.25 -9.46
N ARG A 114 -10.09 1.35 -9.58
CA ARG A 114 -10.23 -0.02 -10.08
C ARG A 114 -10.32 -1.06 -8.97
N LEU A 115 -10.27 -0.64 -7.70
CA LEU A 115 -10.51 -1.49 -6.53
C LEU A 115 -11.96 -1.37 -6.04
N ASP A 116 -12.38 -2.33 -5.23
CA ASP A 116 -13.65 -2.32 -4.51
C ASP A 116 -13.40 -2.29 -3.00
N VAL A 117 -14.43 -1.86 -2.27
CA VAL A 117 -14.37 -1.70 -0.81
C VAL A 117 -14.00 -3.01 -0.12
N GLU A 118 -14.57 -4.13 -0.58
CA GLU A 118 -14.32 -5.46 -0.01
C GLU A 118 -12.85 -5.86 -0.14
N THR A 119 -12.29 -5.72 -1.34
CA THR A 119 -10.87 -5.96 -1.60
C THR A 119 -9.96 -5.16 -0.65
N LEU A 120 -10.26 -3.87 -0.48
CA LEU A 120 -9.45 -3.00 0.37
C LEU A 120 -9.59 -3.34 1.84
N TYR A 121 -10.81 -3.66 2.31
CA TYR A 121 -11.03 -4.07 3.69
C TYR A 121 -10.31 -5.39 4.03
N VAL A 122 -10.35 -6.38 3.13
CA VAL A 122 -9.60 -7.63 3.31
C VAL A 122 -8.08 -7.36 3.35
N ALA A 123 -7.60 -6.46 2.50
CA ALA A 123 -6.20 -6.06 2.49
C ALA A 123 -5.79 -5.32 3.79
N GLU A 124 -6.67 -4.48 4.35
CA GLU A 124 -6.46 -3.78 5.61
C GLU A 124 -6.33 -4.77 6.78
N LEU A 125 -7.23 -5.75 6.86
CA LEU A 125 -7.14 -6.81 7.87
C LEU A 125 -5.82 -7.59 7.75
N ALA A 126 -5.40 -7.91 6.52
CA ALA A 126 -4.14 -8.59 6.27
C ALA A 126 -2.92 -7.72 6.62
N ALA A 127 -2.95 -6.42 6.29
CA ALA A 127 -1.91 -5.46 6.62
C ALA A 127 -1.72 -5.32 8.14
N HIS A 128 -2.82 -5.17 8.89
CA HIS A 128 -2.79 -5.13 10.35
C HIS A 128 -2.26 -6.43 10.96
N ALA A 129 -2.64 -7.58 10.40
CA ALA A 129 -2.12 -8.87 10.86
C ALA A 129 -0.61 -8.98 10.62
N ALA A 130 -0.12 -8.57 9.45
CA ALA A 130 1.31 -8.56 9.12
C ALA A 130 2.11 -7.59 10.00
N MET A 131 1.57 -6.40 10.29
CA MET A 131 2.19 -5.43 11.19
C MET A 131 2.33 -5.98 12.60
N ARG A 132 1.28 -6.65 13.13
CA ARG A 132 1.35 -7.31 14.45
C ARG A 132 2.40 -8.40 14.48
N GLN A 133 2.50 -9.22 13.43
CA GLN A 133 3.53 -10.26 13.33
C GLN A 133 4.94 -9.64 13.32
N GLY A 134 5.16 -8.61 12.51
CA GLY A 134 6.43 -7.89 12.48
C GLY A 134 6.83 -7.30 13.84
N TYR A 135 5.86 -6.77 14.60
CA TYR A 135 6.10 -6.30 15.96
C TYR A 135 6.52 -7.43 16.92
N GLU A 136 5.84 -8.58 16.88
CA GLU A 136 6.18 -9.74 17.70
C GLU A 136 7.56 -10.31 17.35
N ASP A 137 7.92 -10.31 16.06
CA ASP A 137 9.23 -10.79 15.61
C ASP A 137 10.34 -9.80 15.99
N ALA A 138 10.10 -8.49 15.87
CA ALA A 138 11.02 -7.45 16.34
C ALA A 138 11.25 -7.55 17.85
N LYS A 139 10.20 -7.79 18.64
CA LYS A 139 10.29 -7.98 20.10
C LYS A 139 11.15 -9.19 20.49
N LYS A 140 11.07 -10.29 19.74
CA LYS A 140 11.92 -11.48 19.94
C LYS A 140 13.37 -11.23 19.53
N ALA A 141 13.61 -10.34 18.56
CA ALA A 141 14.94 -10.02 18.05
C ALA A 141 15.74 -9.06 18.95
N ILE A 142 15.10 -8.39 19.92
CA ILE A 142 15.81 -7.59 20.92
C ILE A 142 16.45 -8.56 21.94
N PRO A 143 17.79 -8.71 21.99
CA PRO A 143 18.42 -9.57 22.98
C PRO A 143 18.14 -9.01 24.38
N ALA A 144 17.77 -9.88 25.31
CA ALA A 144 17.68 -9.54 26.73
C ALA A 144 19.03 -8.96 27.16
N THR A 145 19.10 -7.63 27.28
CA THR A 145 20.29 -6.95 27.79
C THR A 145 20.31 -7.22 29.29
N ASN A 146 20.85 -8.37 29.67
CA ASN A 146 21.12 -8.69 31.07
C ASN A 146 22.34 -7.87 31.49
N SER A 147 22.02 -6.76 32.15
CA SER A 147 22.69 -6.18 33.30
C SER A 147 23.68 -7.14 33.98
N GLN A 148 24.96 -6.76 33.95
CA GLN A 148 25.95 -7.05 34.99
C GLN A 148 26.69 -5.76 35.30
#